data_AF-A0A0N8T1E2-F1
#
_entry.id   AF-A0A0N8T1E2-F1
#
_cell.length_a   1.000
_cell.length_b   1.000
_cell.length_c   1.000
_cell.angle_alpha   90.00
_cell.angle_beta   90.00
_cell.angle_gamma   90.00
#
_symmetry.space_group_name_H-M   'P 1'
#
loop_
_entity.id
_entity.type
_entity.pdbx_description
1 polymer ?
#
loop_
_entity_poly.entity_id
_entity_poly.type
_entity_poly.pdbx_seq_one_letter_code
_entity_poly.pdbx_strand_id
1 'polypeptide(L)' 'MTGQCGPSFRFDRPFMAWITDGEPKNMGQVVDEWLLLRTAGSE' A
#
# COMPACT_ATOMS: atom_id res chain seq x y z
N MET A 1 4.65 -17.39 13.58
CA MET A 1 4.11 -17.60 12.22
C MET A 1 4.51 -16.42 11.36
N THR A 2 5.75 -16.41 10.88
CA THR A 2 6.23 -15.44 9.87
C THR A 2 5.80 -15.97 8.50
N GLY A 3 4.49 -16.00 8.27
CA GLY A 3 3.88 -16.56 7.07
C GLY A 3 4.05 -15.61 5.90
N GLN A 4 4.68 -16.07 4.81
CA GLN A 4 4.77 -15.49 3.46
C GLN A 4 5.34 -14.06 3.31
N CYS A 5 5.32 -13.24 4.35
CA CYS A 5 5.81 -11.86 4.35
C CYS A 5 7.16 -11.79 5.07
N GLY A 6 8.16 -11.20 4.41
CA GLY A 6 9.51 -11.01 4.97
C GLY A 6 9.54 -10.02 6.15
N PRO A 7 10.67 -9.92 6.87
CA PRO A 7 10.80 -9.08 8.07
C PRO A 7 10.57 -7.59 7.83
N SER A 8 10.74 -7.13 6.59
CA SER A 8 10.51 -5.73 6.18
C SER A 8 9.06 -5.45 5.78
N PHE A 9 8.16 -6.44 5.79
CA PHE A 9 6.77 -6.20 5.48
C PHE A 9 6.12 -5.37 6.59
N ARG A 10 5.59 -4.21 6.19
CA ARG A 10 4.83 -3.34 7.08
C ARG A 10 3.44 -3.13 6.48
N PHE A 11 2.42 -3.44 7.26
CA PHE A 11 1.04 -3.21 6.85
C PHE A 11 0.74 -1.71 6.96
N ASP A 12 0.55 -1.06 5.82
CA ASP A 12 0.23 0.36 5.73
C ASP A 12 -1.29 0.55 5.84
N ARG A 13 -1.73 0.96 7.04
CA ARG A 13 -3.17 1.14 7.35
C ARG A 13 -3.79 2.28 6.53
N PRO A 14 -3.17 3.46 6.38
CA PRO A 14 -3.65 4.50 5.48
C PRO A 14 -3.84 4.01 4.03
N PHE A 15 -2.86 3.29 3.48
CA PHE A 15 -2.94 2.75 2.12
C PHE A 15 -4.10 1.76 1.97
N MET A 16 -4.28 0.87 2.95
CA MET A 16 -5.38 -0.10 2.91
C MET A 16 -6.74 0.56 3.06
N ALA A 17 -6.85 1.61 3.87
CA ALA A 17 -8.07 2.41 3.99
C ALA A 17 -8.42 3.10 2.67
N TRP A 18 -7.44 3.63 1.95
CA TRP A 18 -7.61 4.21 0.62
C TRP A 18 -8.07 3.17 -0.40
N ILE A 19 -7.51 1.95 -0.40
CA ILE A 19 -7.98 0.87 -1.30
C ILE A 19 -9.47 0.57 -1.10
N THR A 20 -9.95 0.59 0.16
CA THR A 20 -11.31 0.16 0.52
C THR A 20 -12.30 1.32 0.74
N ASP A 21 -11.99 2.53 0.30
CA ASP A 21 -12.83 3.73 0.54
C ASP A 21 -14.19 3.75 -0.20
N GLY A 22 -14.45 2.77 -1.07
CA GLY A 22 -15.68 2.66 -1.87
C GLY A 22 -15.57 3.19 -3.30
N GLU A 23 -14.50 3.92 -3.64
CA GLU A 23 -14.26 4.39 -4.99
C GLU A 23 -13.69 3.26 -5.87
N PRO A 24 -14.18 3.10 -7.12
CA PRO A 24 -13.68 2.09 -8.03
C PRO A 24 -12.23 2.39 -8.40
N LYS A 25 -11.33 1.45 -8.10
CA LYS A 25 -9.91 1.52 -8.42
C LYS A 25 -9.50 0.34 -9.28
N ASN A 26 -8.67 0.61 -10.28
CA ASN A 26 -7.98 -0.44 -11.02
C ASN A 26 -6.61 -0.73 -10.39
N MET A 27 -6.02 -1.88 -10.74
CA MET A 27 -4.71 -2.27 -10.20
C MET A 27 -3.57 -1.31 -10.55
N GLY A 28 -3.67 -0.57 -11.67
CA GLY A 28 -2.70 0.47 -12.02
C GLY A 28 -2.72 1.63 -11.03
N GLN A 29 -3.91 2.15 -10.70
CA GLN A 29 -4.06 3.19 -9.69
C GLN A 29 -3.53 2.76 -8.32
N VAL A 30 -3.72 1.49 -7.96
CA VAL A 30 -3.18 0.93 -6.70
C VAL A 30 -1.66 0.90 -6.71
N VAL A 31 -1.03 0.56 -7.85
CA VAL A 31 0.42 0.59 -7.99
C VAL A 31 0.95 2.02 -7.95
N ASP A 32 0.31 2.96 -8.62
CA ASP A 32 0.70 4.37 -8.65
C ASP A 32 0.67 4.97 -7.23
N GLU A 33 -0.40 4.74 -6.48
CA GLU A 33 -0.52 5.20 -5.09
C GLU A 33 0.54 4.55 -4.19
N TRP A 34 0.82 3.25 -4.37
CA TRP A 34 1.86 2.57 -3.62
C TRP A 34 3.26 3.17 -3.87
N LEU A 35 3.57 3.53 -5.13
CA LEU A 35 4.83 4.19 -5.46
C LEU A 35 4.90 5.58 -4.84
N LEU A 36 3.82 6.37 -4.91
CA LEU A 36 3.73 7.70 -4.32
C LEU A 36 4.04 7.67 -2.81
N LEU A 37 3.38 6.79 -2.05
CA LEU A 37 3.60 6.66 -0.61
C LEU A 37 5.05 6.28 -0.25
N ARG A 38 5.69 5.44 -1.06
CA ARG A 38 7.09 5.03 -0.83
C ARG A 38 8.10 6.10 -1.23
N THR A 39 7.80 6.89 -2.26
CA THR A 39 8.63 8.04 -2.62
C THR A 39 8.51 9.18 -1.61
N ALA A 40 7.31 9.41 -1.07
CA ALA A 40 7.07 10.44 -0.06
C ALA A 40 7.61 10.06 1.34
N GLY A 41 7.76 8.77 1.62
CA GLY A 41 8.34 8.26 2.88
C GLY A 41 9.85 8.02 2.86
N SER A 42 10.57 8.55 1.86
CA SER A 42 12.04 8.45 1.73
C SER A 42 12.81 9.65 2.30
N GLU A 43 12.17 10.42 3.20
CA GLU A 43 12.79 11.48 4.00
C GLU A 43 13.07 11.02 5.44
#